data_AF-A0A2D0NCG2-F1
#
_entry.id   AF-A0A2D0NCG2-F1
#
_cell.length_a   1.000
_cell.length_b   1.000
_cell.length_c   1.000
_cell.angle_alpha   90.00
_cell.angle_beta   90.00
_cell.angle_gamma   90.00
#
_symmetry.space_group_name_H-M   'P 1'
#
loop_
_entity.id
_entity.type
_entity.pdbx_description
1 polymer ?
#
loop_
_entity_poly.entity_id
_entity_poly.type
_entity_poly.pdbx_seq_one_letter_code
_entity_poly.pdbx_strand_id
1 'polypeptide(L)'
;METIMLTYSQNLLAEFELNLIHPALGKPFEIVVEHPARLQRKLQEAIAICTKSLLAKYVSVVGYSKGAYLIGPEKENLESLRELKRYLTKKMLLPTIQEALRENLSKIRSLMPNPKSRNYPSQLKKVQFFQAVTAFQLEQVDQLIAGTAKPQL
;
A
#
# COMPACT_ATOMS: atom_id res chain seq x y z
N MET A 1 13.97 -5.09 -3.64
CA MET A 1 12.75 -4.64 -2.94
C MET A 1 11.82 -4.10 -4.02
N GLU A 2 10.56 -4.52 -4.04
CA GLU A 2 9.57 -3.94 -4.95
C GLU A 2 9.16 -2.56 -4.40
N THR A 3 9.17 -1.53 -5.26
CA THR A 3 8.77 -0.17 -4.91
C THR A 3 7.39 0.12 -5.49
N ILE A 4 6.72 1.14 -4.93
CA ILE A 4 5.54 1.71 -5.58
C ILE A 4 6.01 2.43 -6.84
N MET A 5 5.43 2.08 -7.98
CA MET A 5 5.61 2.79 -9.24
C MET A 5 4.39 3.65 -9.52
N LEU A 6 4.63 4.78 -10.19
CA LEU A 6 3.60 5.69 -10.65
C LEU A 6 3.77 5.94 -12.14
N THR A 7 2.68 5.95 -12.89
CA THR A 7 2.64 6.45 -14.27
C THR A 7 1.58 7.52 -14.39
N TYR A 8 1.86 8.54 -15.18
CA TYR A 8 0.98 9.69 -15.37
C TYR A 8 0.69 9.90 -16.86
N SER A 9 -0.57 10.16 -17.19
CA SER A 9 -1.04 10.44 -18.54
C SER A 9 -2.22 11.40 -18.51
N GLN A 10 -2.51 12.02 -19.66
CA GLN A 10 -3.78 12.71 -19.88
C GLN A 10 -4.62 11.87 -20.83
N ASN A 11 -5.90 11.70 -20.50
CA ASN A 11 -6.81 10.87 -21.29
C ASN A 11 -7.51 11.68 -22.40
N LEU A 12 -8.29 10.98 -23.23
CA LEU A 12 -9.02 11.59 -24.34
C LEU A 12 -10.08 12.61 -23.91
N LEU A 13 -10.51 12.58 -22.65
CA LEU A 13 -11.44 13.53 -22.06
C LEU A 13 -10.73 14.72 -21.39
N ALA A 14 -9.42 14.87 -21.63
CA ALA A 14 -8.55 15.85 -21.00
C ALA A 14 -8.42 15.70 -19.47
N GLU A 15 -8.82 14.57 -18.90
CA GLU A 15 -8.63 14.26 -17.48
C GLU A 15 -7.23 13.74 -17.22
N PHE A 16 -6.77 13.91 -15.99
CA PHE A 16 -5.45 13.51 -15.55
C PHE A 16 -5.53 12.13 -14.88
N GLU A 17 -4.82 11.18 -15.46
CA GLU A 17 -4.75 9.81 -15.00
C GLU A 17 -3.41 9.54 -14.30
N LEU A 18 -3.48 8.96 -13.12
CA LEU A 18 -2.32 8.49 -12.37
C LEU A 18 -2.57 7.04 -11.96
N ASN A 19 -1.66 6.16 -12.35
CA ASN A 19 -1.74 4.75 -11.99
C ASN A 19 -0.74 4.42 -10.88
N LEU A 20 -1.25 3.91 -9.76
CA LEU A 20 -0.46 3.35 -8.67
C LEU A 20 -0.21 1.86 -8.94
N ILE A 21 1.05 1.50 -9.17
CA ILE A 21 1.44 0.16 -9.60
C ILE A 21 2.29 -0.50 -8.51
N HIS A 22 1.86 -1.68 -8.06
CA HIS A 22 2.66 -2.57 -7.21
C HIS A 22 2.14 -4.01 -7.35
N PRO A 23 3.01 -5.05 -7.39
CA PRO A 23 2.58 -6.44 -7.61
C PRO A 23 1.58 -6.98 -6.56
N ALA A 24 1.58 -6.43 -5.35
CA ALA A 24 0.60 -6.75 -4.30
C ALA A 24 -0.85 -6.36 -4.64
N LEU A 25 -1.05 -5.37 -5.53
CA LEU A 25 -2.38 -4.89 -5.92
C LEU A 25 -3.08 -5.81 -6.93
N GLY A 26 -2.31 -6.63 -7.66
CA GLY A 26 -2.79 -7.52 -8.72
C GLY A 26 -3.12 -6.82 -10.04
N LYS A 27 -3.52 -5.55 -9.97
CA LYS A 27 -3.69 -4.63 -11.11
C LYS A 27 -3.32 -3.21 -10.69
N PRO A 28 -2.96 -2.31 -11.63
CA PRO A 28 -2.82 -0.89 -11.33
C PRO A 28 -4.07 -0.33 -10.65
N PHE A 29 -3.87 0.52 -9.65
CA PHE A 29 -4.95 1.30 -9.05
C PHE A 29 -5.00 2.66 -9.74
N GLU A 30 -6.05 2.86 -10.52
CA GLU A 30 -6.25 4.03 -11.35
C GLU A 30 -6.85 5.19 -10.55
N ILE A 31 -6.30 6.38 -10.76
CA ILE A 31 -6.76 7.63 -10.17
C ILE A 31 -7.00 8.60 -11.32
N VAL A 32 -8.24 9.04 -11.48
CA VAL A 32 -8.63 10.00 -12.52
C VAL A 32 -9.13 11.27 -11.84
N VAL A 33 -8.64 12.42 -12.27
CA VAL A 33 -9.08 13.73 -11.79
C VAL A 33 -9.15 14.76 -12.91
N GLU A 34 -10.11 15.68 -12.81
CA GLU A 34 -10.27 16.81 -13.74
C GLU A 34 -9.18 17.88 -13.59
N HIS A 35 -8.53 17.96 -12.41
CA HIS A 35 -7.55 18.99 -12.10
C HIS A 35 -6.29 18.38 -11.47
N PRO A 36 -5.08 18.74 -11.94
CA PRO A 36 -3.84 18.10 -11.51
C PRO A 36 -3.54 18.40 -10.03
N ALA A 37 -3.99 19.54 -9.52
CA ALA A 37 -3.88 19.90 -8.10
C ALA A 37 -4.58 18.91 -7.15
N ARG A 38 -5.54 18.10 -7.65
CA ARG A 38 -6.23 17.07 -6.85
C ARG A 38 -5.50 15.73 -6.82
N LEU A 39 -4.50 15.50 -7.70
CA LEU A 39 -3.81 14.22 -7.85
C LEU A 39 -3.14 13.76 -6.57
N GLN A 40 -2.37 14.62 -5.91
CA GLN A 40 -1.67 14.25 -4.68
C GLN A 40 -2.64 13.78 -3.59
N ARG A 41 -3.71 14.53 -3.36
CA ARG A 41 -4.74 14.16 -2.38
C ARG A 41 -5.39 12.82 -2.74
N LYS A 42 -5.74 12.62 -4.01
CA LYS A 42 -6.35 11.37 -4.48
C LYS A 42 -5.39 10.19 -4.41
N LEU A 43 -4.10 10.41 -4.64
CA LEU A 43 -3.08 9.39 -4.44
C LEU A 43 -2.95 8.99 -2.97
N GLN A 44 -2.96 9.95 -2.04
CA GLN A 44 -2.96 9.62 -0.62
C GLN A 44 -4.19 8.79 -0.23
N GLU A 45 -5.39 9.17 -0.70
CA GLU A 45 -6.61 8.39 -0.52
C GLU A 45 -6.47 6.96 -1.11
N ALA A 46 -5.89 6.83 -2.31
CA ALA A 46 -5.65 5.54 -2.95
C ALA A 46 -4.66 4.66 -2.15
N ILE A 47 -3.56 5.24 -1.67
CA ILE A 47 -2.59 4.53 -0.81
C ILE A 47 -3.26 4.08 0.49
N ALA A 48 -4.09 4.91 1.11
CA ALA A 48 -4.84 4.56 2.31
C ALA A 48 -5.80 3.38 2.07
N ILE A 49 -6.58 3.43 0.98
CA ILE A 49 -7.49 2.37 0.56
C ILE A 49 -6.74 1.07 0.33
N CYS A 50 -5.66 1.11 -0.45
CA CYS A 50 -4.85 -0.05 -0.80
C CYS A 50 -4.20 -0.66 0.43
N THR A 51 -3.60 0.17 1.29
CA THR A 51 -2.96 -0.27 2.55
C THR A 51 -3.96 -1.00 3.44
N LYS A 52 -5.12 -0.40 3.70
CA LYS A 52 -6.16 -1.01 4.53
C LYS A 52 -6.67 -2.33 3.93
N SER A 53 -6.89 -2.36 2.62
CA SER A 53 -7.34 -3.56 1.90
C SER A 53 -6.32 -4.70 1.98
N LEU A 54 -5.04 -4.41 1.72
CA LEU A 54 -3.97 -5.39 1.77
C LEU A 54 -3.70 -5.87 3.20
N LEU A 55 -3.76 -4.98 4.21
CA LEU A 55 -3.64 -5.37 5.61
C LEU A 55 -4.78 -6.30 6.03
N ALA A 56 -6.01 -6.03 5.61
CA ALA A 56 -7.14 -6.91 5.87
C ALA A 56 -6.93 -8.31 5.27
N LYS A 57 -6.44 -8.40 4.02
CA LYS A 57 -6.10 -9.66 3.36
C LYS A 57 -4.93 -10.37 4.04
N TYR A 58 -3.91 -9.64 4.47
CA TYR A 58 -2.75 -10.17 5.20
C TYR A 58 -3.21 -10.84 6.50
N VAL A 59 -3.88 -10.09 7.37
CA VAL A 59 -4.37 -10.54 8.67
C VAL A 59 -5.34 -11.71 8.55
N SER A 60 -6.22 -11.69 7.53
CA SER A 60 -7.14 -12.80 7.28
C SER A 60 -6.39 -14.08 6.95
N VAL A 61 -5.40 -14.04 6.05
CA VAL A 61 -4.62 -15.24 5.71
C VAL A 61 -3.80 -15.72 6.90
N VAL A 62 -3.17 -14.84 7.68
CA VAL A 62 -2.46 -15.26 8.89
C VAL A 62 -3.42 -15.93 9.88
N GLY A 63 -4.59 -15.33 10.11
CA GLY A 63 -5.62 -15.88 10.97
C GLY A 63 -6.13 -17.26 10.53
N TYR A 64 -6.37 -17.46 9.24
CA TYR A 64 -6.86 -18.76 8.74
C TYR A 64 -5.75 -19.82 8.60
N SER A 65 -4.54 -19.43 8.21
CA SER A 65 -3.45 -20.39 7.94
C SER A 65 -2.66 -20.79 9.19
N LYS A 66 -2.60 -19.91 10.19
CA LYS A 66 -1.83 -20.15 11.42
C LYS A 66 -2.63 -19.92 12.70
N GLY A 67 -3.78 -19.24 12.67
CA GLY A 67 -4.40 -18.65 13.87
C GLY A 67 -4.70 -19.62 15.01
N ALA A 68 -5.00 -20.90 14.72
CA ALA A 68 -5.20 -21.93 15.74
C ALA A 68 -3.89 -22.41 16.42
N TYR A 69 -2.74 -22.21 15.75
CA TYR A 69 -1.41 -22.65 16.17
C TYR A 69 -0.54 -21.49 16.69
N LEU A 70 -1.00 -20.24 16.57
CA LEU A 70 -0.27 -19.09 17.11
C LEU A 70 -0.35 -19.09 18.64
N ILE A 71 0.80 -19.05 19.28
CA ILE A 71 0.94 -18.98 20.74
C ILE A 71 1.81 -17.80 21.15
N GLY A 72 1.59 -17.30 22.37
CA GLY A 72 2.39 -16.22 22.96
C GLY A 72 2.53 -14.99 22.04
N PRO A 73 3.76 -14.52 21.77
CA PRO A 73 4.00 -13.27 21.05
C PRO A 73 3.37 -13.20 19.65
N GLU A 74 3.26 -14.32 18.93
CA GLU A 74 2.66 -14.29 17.58
C GLU A 74 1.15 -14.03 17.63
N LYS A 75 0.46 -14.54 18.66
CA LYS A 75 -0.96 -14.30 18.86
C LYS A 75 -1.21 -12.83 19.19
N GLU A 76 -0.42 -12.26 20.08
CA GLU A 76 -0.47 -10.83 20.45
C GLU A 76 -0.18 -9.92 19.25
N ASN A 77 0.81 -10.29 18.43
CA ASN A 77 1.09 -9.58 17.19
C ASN A 77 -0.10 -9.63 16.22
N LEU A 78 -0.78 -10.77 16.10
CA LEU A 78 -1.97 -10.87 15.24
C LEU A 78 -3.11 -9.98 15.74
N GLU A 79 -3.37 -9.93 17.06
CA GLU A 79 -4.37 -9.02 17.62
C GLU A 79 -4.00 -7.55 17.41
N SER A 80 -2.73 -7.18 17.65
CA SER A 80 -2.22 -5.84 17.34
C SER A 80 -2.47 -5.44 15.88
N LEU A 81 -2.25 -6.36 14.93
CA LEU A 81 -2.51 -6.08 13.51
C LEU A 81 -4.01 -5.98 13.18
N ARG A 82 -4.88 -6.68 13.92
CA ARG A 82 -6.35 -6.53 13.80
C ARG A 82 -6.80 -5.18 14.31
N GLU A 83 -6.21 -4.68 15.38
CA GLU A 83 -6.45 -3.33 15.89
C GLU A 83 -5.94 -2.27 14.92
N LEU A 84 -4.73 -2.42 14.39
CA LEU A 84 -4.20 -1.54 13.34
C LEU A 84 -5.15 -1.48 12.14
N LYS A 85 -5.67 -2.62 11.68
CA LYS A 85 -6.68 -2.67 10.60
C LYS A 85 -7.93 -1.85 10.93
N ARG A 86 -8.39 -1.86 12.18
CA ARG A 86 -9.55 -1.06 12.64
C ARG A 86 -9.22 0.43 12.67
N TYR A 87 -8.03 0.77 13.18
CA TYR A 87 -7.51 2.13 13.27
C TYR A 87 -7.34 2.79 11.90
N LEU A 88 -6.72 2.10 10.93
CA LEU A 88 -6.50 2.65 9.59
C LEU A 88 -7.84 2.99 8.93
N THR A 89 -7.96 4.20 8.39
CA THR A 89 -9.14 4.64 7.63
C THR A 89 -8.80 4.92 6.18
N LYS A 90 -9.79 4.90 5.29
CA LYS A 90 -9.61 5.14 3.84
C LYS A 90 -9.25 6.60 3.50
N LYS A 91 -9.34 7.51 4.47
CA LYS A 91 -9.09 8.96 4.33
C LYS A 91 -7.96 9.43 5.25
N MET A 92 -7.24 8.49 5.86
CA MET A 92 -6.13 8.81 6.75
C MET A 92 -5.00 9.45 5.95
N LEU A 93 -4.35 10.45 6.53
CA LEU A 93 -3.21 11.12 5.91
C LEU A 93 -2.05 10.14 5.75
N LEU A 94 -1.29 10.29 4.67
CA LEU A 94 -0.16 9.42 4.38
C LEU A 94 0.86 9.36 5.55
N PRO A 95 1.28 10.47 6.18
CA PRO A 95 2.24 10.40 7.29
C PRO A 95 1.77 9.51 8.45
N THR A 96 0.48 9.61 8.82
CA THR A 96 -0.12 8.79 9.88
C THR A 96 -0.14 7.30 9.50
N ILE A 97 -0.45 6.98 8.23
CA ILE A 97 -0.39 5.60 7.74
C ILE A 97 1.05 5.07 7.79
N GLN A 98 2.02 5.89 7.37
CA GLN A 98 3.42 5.51 7.36
C GLN A 98 3.95 5.25 8.77
N GLU A 99 3.64 6.12 9.72
CA GLU A 99 4.00 5.95 11.12
C GLU A 99 3.40 4.67 11.71
N ALA A 100 2.09 4.49 11.57
CA ALA A 100 1.40 3.30 12.06
C ALA A 100 1.93 2.00 11.41
N LEU A 101 2.33 2.04 10.14
CA LEU A 101 3.00 0.91 9.49
C LEU A 101 4.41 0.68 10.03
N ARG A 102 5.23 1.73 10.20
CA ARG A 102 6.61 1.62 10.70
C ARG A 102 6.64 0.93 12.07
N GLU A 103 5.74 1.32 12.97
CA GLU A 103 5.60 0.73 14.31
C GLU A 103 5.23 -0.76 14.28
N ASN A 104 4.54 -1.20 13.23
CA ASN A 104 4.01 -2.56 13.13
C ASN A 104 4.73 -3.44 12.10
N LEU A 105 5.73 -2.91 11.38
CA LEU A 105 6.47 -3.64 10.35
C LEU A 105 7.19 -4.87 10.91
N SER A 106 7.75 -4.78 12.12
CA SER A 106 8.38 -5.92 12.80
C SER A 106 7.37 -7.04 13.08
N LYS A 107 6.18 -6.68 13.59
CA LYS A 107 5.07 -7.62 13.85
C LYS A 107 4.59 -8.27 12.55
N ILE A 108 4.41 -7.49 11.49
CA ILE A 108 4.06 -8.00 10.15
C ILE A 108 5.08 -9.04 9.71
N ARG A 109 6.39 -8.74 9.77
CA ARG A 109 7.45 -9.68 9.38
C ARG A 109 7.45 -10.95 10.23
N SER A 110 7.24 -10.84 11.54
CA SER A 110 7.20 -12.00 12.44
C SER A 110 6.10 -13.00 12.08
N LEU A 111 4.98 -12.53 11.53
CA LEU A 111 3.84 -13.36 11.16
C LEU A 111 3.94 -13.96 9.75
N MET A 112 5.04 -13.70 9.03
CA MET A 112 5.23 -14.24 7.70
C MET A 112 5.13 -15.77 7.69
N PRO A 113 4.43 -16.36 6.72
CA PRO A 113 4.41 -17.81 6.56
C PRO A 113 5.81 -18.34 6.24
N ASN A 114 6.03 -19.64 6.46
CA ASN A 114 7.26 -20.30 6.03
C ASN A 114 7.44 -20.13 4.50
N PRO A 115 8.67 -19.92 3.98
CA PRO A 115 8.93 -19.80 2.54
C PRO A 115 8.37 -20.94 1.69
N LYS A 116 8.26 -22.16 2.24
CA LYS A 116 7.68 -23.33 1.56
C LYS A 116 6.14 -23.30 1.49
N SER A 117 5.48 -22.39 2.19
CA SER A 117 4.01 -22.27 2.17
C SER A 117 3.51 -21.72 0.84
N ARG A 118 2.42 -22.30 0.31
CA ARG A 118 1.71 -21.75 -0.86
C ARG A 118 1.28 -20.29 -0.71
N ASN A 119 1.08 -19.82 0.52
CA ASN A 119 0.68 -18.44 0.79
C ASN A 119 1.86 -17.46 0.77
N TYR A 120 3.09 -17.93 0.87
CA TYR A 120 4.28 -17.09 1.04
C TYR A 120 4.46 -16.05 -0.07
N PRO A 121 4.40 -16.39 -1.37
CA PRO A 121 4.63 -15.40 -2.42
C PRO A 121 3.63 -14.22 -2.36
N SER A 122 2.37 -14.52 -2.08
CA SER A 122 1.32 -13.50 -1.95
C SER A 122 1.49 -12.65 -0.69
N GLN A 123 1.94 -13.22 0.43
CA GLN A 123 2.18 -12.48 1.67
C GLN A 123 3.43 -11.59 1.55
N LEU A 124 4.50 -12.10 0.92
CA LEU A 124 5.73 -11.35 0.70
C LEU A 124 5.47 -10.05 -0.08
N LYS A 125 4.69 -10.13 -1.16
CA LYS A 125 4.27 -8.94 -1.93
C LYS A 125 3.55 -7.90 -1.06
N LYS A 126 2.68 -8.32 -0.13
CA LYS A 126 1.99 -7.39 0.78
C LYS A 126 2.96 -6.74 1.75
N VAL A 127 3.91 -7.50 2.30
CA VAL A 127 4.96 -6.94 3.17
C VAL A 127 5.83 -5.94 2.42
N GLN A 128 6.21 -6.25 1.18
CA GLN A 128 6.94 -5.33 0.30
C GLN A 128 6.13 -4.06 0.02
N PHE A 129 4.82 -4.19 -0.22
CA PHE A 129 3.95 -3.02 -0.37
C PHE A 129 3.96 -2.14 0.89
N PHE A 130 3.82 -2.72 2.09
CA PHE A 130 3.84 -1.94 3.33
C PHE A 130 5.19 -1.23 3.52
N GLN A 131 6.31 -1.90 3.20
CA GLN A 131 7.63 -1.28 3.21
C GLN A 131 7.72 -0.12 2.21
N ALA A 132 7.22 -0.32 0.99
CA ALA A 132 7.19 0.71 -0.03
C ALA A 132 6.35 1.93 0.41
N VAL A 133 5.19 1.72 1.05
CA VAL A 133 4.39 2.82 1.62
C VAL A 133 5.18 3.58 2.68
N THR A 134 5.88 2.90 3.60
CA THR A 134 6.67 3.58 4.65
C THR A 134 7.81 4.44 4.14
N ALA A 135 8.32 4.13 2.94
CA ALA A 135 9.38 4.84 2.25
C ALA A 135 8.86 5.79 1.15
N PHE A 136 7.54 5.81 0.90
CA PHE A 136 6.95 6.58 -0.18
C PHE A 136 7.04 8.09 0.08
N GLN A 137 7.39 8.86 -0.94
CA GLN A 137 7.55 10.31 -0.89
C GLN A 137 6.61 10.94 -1.92
N LEU A 138 5.78 11.90 -1.51
CA LEU A 138 4.75 12.50 -2.36
C LEU A 138 5.33 13.36 -3.48
N GLU A 139 6.54 13.87 -3.28
CA GLU A 139 7.31 14.68 -4.20
C GLU A 139 7.56 13.96 -5.53
N GLN A 140 7.48 12.61 -5.56
CA GLN A 140 7.53 11.81 -6.79
C GLN A 140 6.39 12.16 -7.75
N VAL A 141 5.23 12.62 -7.24
CA VAL A 141 4.09 13.06 -8.05
C VAL A 141 4.39 14.38 -8.76
N ASP A 142 5.01 15.33 -8.05
CA ASP A 142 5.32 16.64 -8.62
C ASP A 142 6.35 16.53 -9.73
N GLN A 143 7.34 15.65 -9.55
CA GLN A 143 8.34 15.33 -10.57
C GLN A 143 7.71 14.71 -11.81
N LEU A 144 6.72 13.82 -11.64
CA LEU A 144 6.00 13.20 -12.75
C LEU A 144 5.20 14.24 -13.53
N ILE A 145 4.41 15.07 -12.84
CA ILE A 145 3.62 16.13 -13.48
C ILE A 145 4.54 17.10 -14.24
N ALA A 146 5.61 17.57 -13.59
CA ALA A 146 6.57 18.50 -14.19
C ALA A 146 7.34 17.89 -15.38
N GLY A 147 7.64 16.59 -15.33
CA GLY A 147 8.34 15.87 -16.39
C GLY A 147 7.54 15.76 -17.70
N THR A 148 6.23 15.55 -17.60
CA THR A 148 5.29 15.52 -18.74
C THR A 148 4.96 16.90 -19.32
N ALA A 149 5.22 17.98 -18.58
CA ALA A 149 4.97 19.35 -19.03
C ALA A 149 6.09 19.92 -19.94
N LYS A 150 7.18 19.18 -20.16
CA LYS A 150 8.20 19.58 -21.15
C LYS A 150 7.73 19.14 -22.54
N PRO A 151 7.45 20.08 -23.47
CA PRO A 151 7.30 19.71 -24.86
C PRO A 151 8.63 19.12 -25.33
N GLN A 152 8.56 17.99 -26.03
CA GLN A 152 9.67 17.53 -26.87
C GLN A 152 9.86 18.62 -27.93
N LEU A 153 10.91 19.43 -27.76
CA LEU A 153 11.43 20.36 -28.76
C LEU A 153 12.29 19.59 -29.76
#